data_AF-A0AAP9R2E2-F1
#
_entry.id   AF-A0AAP9R2E2-F1
#
_cell.length_a   1.000
_cell.length_b   1.000
_cell.length_c   1.000
_cell.angle_alpha   90.00
_cell.angle_beta   90.00
_cell.angle_gamma   90.00
#
_symmetry.space_group_name_H-M   'P 1'
#
loop_
_entity.id
_entity.type
_entity.pdbx_description
1 polymer ?
#
loop_
_entity_poly.entity_id
_entity_poly.type
_entity_poly.pdbx_seq_one_letter_code
_entity_poly.pdbx_strand_id
1 'polypeptide(L)' 'MARFVMLAQQLSASEYHHHASPGGLPDHTLEEMAFAAKLRQRHLLPAGAAREDQAR' A
#
# COMPACT_ATOMS: atom_id res chain seq x y z
N MET A 1 7.93 -1.23 -11.74
CA MET A 1 6.62 -0.67 -11.34
C MET A 1 5.59 -0.68 -12.45
N ALA A 2 5.88 -0.18 -13.66
CA ALA A 2 4.91 -0.17 -14.77
C ALA A 2 4.28 -1.54 -15.10
N ARG A 3 5.07 -2.62 -15.16
CA ARG A 3 4.55 -3.99 -15.40
C ARG A 3 3.58 -4.47 -14.30
N PHE A 4 3.84 -4.10 -13.05
CA PHE A 4 2.95 -4.45 -11.92
C PHE A 4 1.63 -3.69 -12.05
N VAL A 5 1.69 -2.38 -12.25
CA VAL A 5 0.50 -1.53 -12.43
C VAL A 5 -0.33 -2.01 -13.63
N MET A 6 0.32 -2.38 -14.72
CA MET A 6 -0.36 -2.84 -15.93
C MET A 6 -1.15 -4.14 -15.74
N LEU A 7 -0.67 -5.04 -14.86
CA LEU A 7 -1.37 -6.27 -14.51
C LEU A 7 -2.42 -6.02 -13.42
N ALA A 8 -2.08 -5.22 -12.41
CA ALA A 8 -2.96 -4.93 -11.28
C ALA A 8 -4.18 -4.09 -11.70
N GLN A 9 -4.06 -3.21 -12.69
CA GLN A 9 -5.20 -2.42 -13.21
C GLN A 9 -6.30 -3.28 -13.85
N GLN A 10 -6.03 -4.56 -14.14
CA GLN A 10 -7.03 -5.50 -14.67
C GLN A 10 -7.84 -6.17 -13.55
N LEU A 11 -7.47 -5.92 -12.29
CA LEU A 11 -8.05 -6.60 -11.14
C LEU A 11 -8.81 -5.61 -10.26
N SER A 12 -9.93 -6.07 -9.74
CA SER A 12 -10.61 -5.46 -8.60
C SER A 12 -9.84 -5.79 -7.32
N ALA A 13 -9.81 -4.90 -6.33
CA ALA A 13 -9.14 -5.21 -5.05
C ALA A 13 -9.97 -6.15 -4.17
N SER A 14 -11.29 -6.20 -4.39
CA SER A 14 -12.25 -7.00 -3.65
C SER A 14 -13.48 -7.25 -4.52
N GLU A 15 -14.23 -8.32 -4.25
CA GLU A 15 -15.53 -8.58 -4.87
C GLU A 15 -16.66 -7.73 -4.27
N TYR A 16 -16.40 -7.01 -3.15
CA TYR A 16 -17.39 -6.17 -2.45
C TYR A 16 -17.11 -4.66 -2.55
N HIS A 17 -18.12 -3.95 -3.05
CA HIS A 17 -18.44 -2.50 -3.00
C HIS A 17 -17.33 -1.44 -3.16
N HIS A 18 -16.24 -1.42 -2.39
CA HIS A 18 -15.34 -0.26 -2.36
C HIS A 18 -14.24 -0.25 -3.44
N HIS A 19 -13.86 -1.42 -3.97
CA HIS A 19 -12.87 -1.54 -5.05
C HIS A 19 -13.21 -2.66 -6.04
N ALA A 20 -14.50 -2.88 -6.26
CA ALA A 20 -15.02 -3.98 -7.08
C ALA A 20 -14.90 -3.77 -8.59
N SER A 21 -14.36 -2.62 -9.03
CA SER A 21 -14.12 -2.30 -10.44
C SER A 21 -12.67 -2.59 -10.85
N PRO A 22 -12.42 -2.91 -12.14
CA PRO A 22 -11.07 -2.96 -12.70
C PRO A 22 -10.31 -1.67 -12.40
N GLY A 23 -9.06 -1.79 -11.93
CA GLY A 23 -8.27 -0.67 -11.43
C GLY A 23 -8.31 -0.54 -9.91
N GLY A 24 -9.24 -1.21 -9.24
CA GLY A 24 -9.37 -1.14 -7.79
C GLY A 24 -8.13 -1.63 -7.04
N LEU A 25 -7.42 -2.64 -7.54
CA LEU A 25 -6.25 -3.21 -6.85
C LEU A 25 -5.09 -2.21 -6.68
N PRO A 26 -4.61 -1.50 -7.73
CA PRO A 26 -3.57 -0.49 -7.55
C PRO A 26 -4.03 0.70 -6.69
N ASP A 27 -5.28 1.17 -6.82
CA ASP A 27 -5.81 2.24 -5.97
C ASP A 27 -5.79 1.84 -4.49
N HIS A 28 -6.32 0.66 -4.17
CA HIS A 28 -6.34 0.14 -2.80
C HIS A 28 -4.92 -0.07 -2.23
N THR A 29 -3.98 -0.53 -3.07
CA THR A 29 -2.58 -0.69 -2.66
C THR A 29 -1.95 0.66 -2.28
N LEU A 30 -2.29 1.74 -2.98
CA LEU A 30 -1.80 3.08 -2.66
C LEU A 30 -2.39 3.61 -1.35
N GLU A 31 -3.67 3.32 -1.06
CA GLU A 31 -4.31 3.67 0.21
C GLU A 31 -3.65 2.97 1.40
N GLU A 32 -3.42 1.66 1.29
CA GLU A 32 -2.72 0.87 2.33
C GLU A 32 -1.28 1.34 2.53
N MET A 33 -0.54 1.62 1.44
CA MET A 33 0.81 2.18 1.54
C MET A 33 0.81 3.55 2.23
N ALA A 34 -0.15 4.42 1.93
CA ALA A 34 -0.28 5.72 2.57
C ALA A 34 -0.63 5.57 4.07
N PHE A 35 -1.51 4.63 4.42
CA PHE A 35 -1.84 4.32 5.80
C PHE A 35 -0.64 3.80 6.59
N ALA A 36 0.06 2.79 6.05
CA ALA A 36 1.28 2.24 6.64
C ALA A 36 2.39 3.30 6.77
N ALA A 37 2.55 4.18 5.77
CA ALA A 37 3.49 5.28 5.83
C ALA A 37 3.13 6.30 6.92
N LYS A 38 1.84 6.62 7.10
CA LYS A 38 1.37 7.49 8.20
C LYS A 38 1.58 6.83 9.56
N LEU A 39 1.31 5.53 9.67
CA LEU A 39 1.53 4.76 10.89
C LEU A 39 3.02 4.77 11.25
N ARG A 40 3.90 4.46 10.30
CA ARG A 40 5.35 4.52 10.47
C ARG A 40 5.82 5.92 10.87
N GLN A 41 5.29 6.98 10.27
CA GLN A 41 5.62 8.35 10.63
C GLN A 41 5.20 8.70 12.06
N ARG A 42 4.05 8.21 12.52
CA ARG A 42 3.59 8.38 13.91
C ARG A 42 4.36 7.49 14.90
N HIS A 43 4.95 6.40 14.44
CA HIS A 43 5.82 5.50 15.21
C HIS A 43 7.30 5.72 14.91
N LEU A 44 7.71 6.89 14.40
CA LEU A 44 9.10 7.15 14.06
C LEU A 44 9.97 7.03 15.32
N LEU A 45 10.63 5.87 15.46
CA LEU A 45 11.97 5.82 16.01
C LEU A 45 12.80 6.92 15.30
N PRO A 46 13.65 7.63 16.04
CA PRO A 46 14.34 8.84 15.57
C PRO A 46 15.01 8.62 14.21
N ALA A 47 15.06 9.69 13.40
CA ALA A 47 15.70 9.67 12.08
C ALA A 47 17.13 9.10 12.21
N GLY A 48 17.34 7.88 11.70
CA GLY A 48 18.60 7.13 11.86
C GLY A 48 18.44 5.69 12.38
N ALA A 49 17.26 5.28 12.85
CA ALA A 49 17.01 3.91 13.29
C ALA A 49 17.23 2.88 12.16
N ALA A 50 17.80 1.73 12.51
CA ALA A 50 18.16 0.69 11.54
C ALA A 50 16.90 0.12 10.87
N ARG A 51 17.04 -0.32 9.61
CA ARG A 51 15.91 -0.92 8.87
C ARG A 51 15.33 -2.16 9.57
N GLU A 52 16.16 -2.85 10.34
CA GLU A 52 15.79 -4.05 11.10
C GLU A 52 14.83 -3.75 12.25
N ASP A 53 14.86 -2.53 12.82
CA ASP A 53 13.93 -2.11 13.88
C ASP A 53 12.50 -1.84 13.35
N GLN A 54 12.31 -1.77 12.03
CA GLN A 54 11.00 -1.60 11.40
C GLN A 54 10.25 -2.92 11.15
N ALA A 55 10.90 -4.07 11.34
CA ALA A 55 10.36 -5.38 11.00
C ALA A 55 9.94 -6.23 12.22
N ARG A 56 10.00 -5.67 13.44
CA ARG A 56 9.64 -6.35 14.69
C ARG A 56 8.22 -6.04 15.14
#